data_AF-A0A2L2YDZ1-F1
#
_entry.id   AF-A0A2L2YDZ1-F1
#
_cell.length_a   1.000
_cell.length_b   1.000
_cell.length_c   1.000
_cell.angle_alpha   90.00
_cell.angle_beta   90.00
_cell.angle_gamma   90.00
#
_symmetry.space_group_name_H-M   'P 1'
#
loop_
_entity.id
_entity.type
_entity.pdbx_description
1 polymer ?
#
loop_
_entity_poly.entity_id
_entity_poly.type
_entity_poly.pdbx_seq_one_letter_code
_entity_poly.pdbx_strand_id
1 'polypeptide(L)' 'PFEILYWIKWIIAYFALRTYYKTHRRRFDLYQPNAIGDPEKVGFLVPQVEAELESPQSEIHLQESADELLFYGINSKAE' A
#
# COMPACT_ATOMS: atom_id res chain seq x y z
N PRO A 1 -9.14 36.79 -7.53
CA PRO A 1 -8.35 35.92 -8.43
C PRO A 1 -7.59 34.79 -7.71
N PHE A 2 -6.86 35.10 -6.62
CA PHE A 2 -6.06 34.12 -5.86
C PHE A 2 -6.90 33.04 -5.15
N GLU A 3 -8.06 33.42 -4.59
CA GLU A 3 -8.99 32.47 -3.96
C GLU A 3 -9.47 31.38 -4.91
N ILE A 4 -9.78 31.74 -6.16
CA ILE A 4 -10.25 30.79 -7.16
C ILE A 4 -9.16 29.76 -7.48
N LEU A 5 -7.91 30.22 -7.62
CA LEU A 5 -6.76 29.33 -7.85
C LEU A 5 -6.49 28.41 -6.65
N TYR A 6 -6.71 28.88 -5.43
CA TYR A 6 -6.60 28.07 -4.22
C TYR A 6 -7.60 26.91 -4.24
N TRP A 7 -8.88 27.19 -4.50
CA TRP A 7 -9.92 26.16 -4.57
C TRP A 7 -9.72 25.18 -5.72
N ILE A 8 -9.28 25.64 -6.89
CA ILE A 8 -8.99 24.76 -8.04
C ILE A 8 -7.90 23.74 -7.67
N LYS A 9 -6.82 24.17 -6.99
CA LYS A 9 -5.77 23.25 -6.53
C LYS A 9 -6.31 22.18 -5.59
N TRP A 10 -7.19 22.56 -4.65
CA TRP A 10 -7.83 21.62 -3.73
C TRP A 10 -8.74 20.62 -4.43
N ILE A 11 -9.51 21.09 -5.42
CA ILE A 11 -10.35 20.21 -6.23
C ILE A 11 -9.49 19.19 -6.98
N ILE A 12 -8.42 19.64 -7.64
CA ILE A 12 -7.49 18.75 -8.35
C ILE A 12 -6.84 17.75 -7.38
N ALA A 13 -6.34 18.22 -6.24
CA ALA A 13 -5.74 17.37 -5.22
C ALA A 13 -6.73 16.33 -4.67
N TYR A 14 -7.99 16.72 -4.42
CA TYR A 14 -9.04 15.82 -3.97
C TYR A 14 -9.31 14.71 -4.98
N PHE A 15 -9.45 15.05 -6.26
CA PHE A 15 -9.66 14.06 -7.32
C PHE A 15 -8.45 13.15 -7.48
N ALA A 16 -7.23 13.69 -7.44
CA ALA A 16 -5.99 12.91 -7.52
C ALA A 16 -5.86 11.91 -6.35
N LEU A 17 -6.11 12.36 -5.11
CA LEU A 17 -6.13 11.49 -3.94
C LEU A 17 -7.23 10.43 -4.04
N ARG A 18 -8.43 10.81 -4.49
CA ARG A 18 -9.54 9.88 -4.61
C ARG A 18 -9.31 8.81 -5.68
N THR A 19 -8.71 9.18 -6.82
CA THR A 19 -8.33 8.20 -7.83
C THR A 19 -7.19 7.32 -7.34
N TYR A 20 -6.17 7.90 -6.69
CA TYR A 20 -5.06 7.17 -6.07
C TYR A 20 -5.56 6.13 -5.06
N TYR A 21 -6.42 6.49 -4.11
CA TYR A 21 -6.98 5.55 -3.14
C TYR A 21 -7.89 4.49 -3.77
N LYS A 22 -8.53 4.79 -4.91
CA LYS A 22 -9.36 3.81 -5.62
C LYS A 22 -8.49 2.79 -6.38
N THR A 23 -7.35 3.21 -6.91
CA THR A 23 -6.44 2.33 -7.66
C THR A 23 -5.45 1.58 -6.77
N HIS A 24 -4.95 2.24 -5.72
CA HIS A 24 -4.09 1.64 -4.71
C HIS A 24 -4.97 0.96 -3.67
N ARG A 25 -5.33 -0.30 -3.95
CA ARG A 25 -5.97 -1.19 -2.97
C ARG A 25 -5.14 -1.16 -1.69
N ARG A 26 -5.76 -0.83 -0.55
CA ARG A 26 -5.05 -0.82 0.73
C ARG A 26 -4.70 -2.26 1.07
N ARG A 27 -3.50 -2.49 1.64
CA ARG A 27 -3.10 -3.78 2.24
C ARG A 27 -4.18 -4.35 3.16
N PHE A 28 -4.92 -3.50 3.86
CA PHE A 28 -6.02 -3.89 4.74
C PHE A 28 -7.29 -4.37 4.03
N ASP A 29 -7.51 -4.05 2.75
CA ASP A 29 -8.66 -4.56 1.98
C ASP A 29 -8.48 -6.02 1.55
N LEU A 30 -7.25 -6.57 1.70
CA LEU A 30 -6.96 -8.00 1.48
C LEU A 30 -7.70 -8.89 2.49
N TYR A 31 -7.97 -8.36 3.69
CA TYR A 31 -8.59 -9.10 4.77
C TYR A 31 -10.06 -8.73 4.95
N GLN A 32 -10.94 -9.71 4.85
CA GLN A 32 -12.39 -9.57 5.05
C GLN A 32 -12.84 -10.65 6.03
N PRO A 33 -13.03 -10.32 7.32
CA PRO A 33 -13.41 -11.29 8.35
C PRO A 33 -14.72 -12.04 8.05
N ASN A 34 -15.57 -11.43 7.22
CA ASN A 34 -16.87 -11.96 6.85
C ASN A 34 -16.84 -12.75 5.52
N ALA A 35 -15.68 -12.93 4.88
CA ALA A 35 -15.53 -13.66 3.64
C ALA A 35 -15.52 -15.19 3.89
N ILE A 36 -16.66 -15.72 4.33
CA ILE A 36 -16.82 -17.15 4.61
C ILE A 36 -16.53 -17.97 3.36
N GLY A 37 -15.61 -18.93 3.46
CA GLY A 37 -15.21 -19.81 2.36
C GLY A 37 -14.01 -19.32 1.53
N ASP A 38 -13.46 -18.15 1.83
CA ASP A 38 -12.23 -17.65 1.22
C ASP A 38 -11.09 -17.65 2.26
N PRO A 39 -10.22 -18.68 2.29
CA PRO A 39 -9.19 -18.83 3.31
C PRO A 39 -8.13 -17.71 3.28
N GLU A 40 -7.89 -17.08 2.13
CA GLU A 40 -6.94 -15.97 2.04
C GLU A 40 -7.53 -14.71 2.67
N LYS A 41 -8.79 -14.38 2.35
CA LYS A 41 -9.45 -13.18 2.88
C LYS A 41 -9.73 -13.23 4.38
N VAL A 42 -9.97 -14.42 4.95
CA VAL A 42 -10.11 -14.57 6.40
C VAL A 42 -8.78 -14.63 7.14
N GLY A 43 -7.65 -14.59 6.43
CA GLY A 43 -6.31 -14.68 7.01
C GLY A 43 -5.91 -16.08 7.48
N PHE A 44 -6.56 -17.13 6.97
CA PHE A 44 -6.12 -18.51 7.20
C PHE A 44 -4.92 -18.87 6.32
N LEU A 45 -4.87 -18.33 5.10
CA LEU A 45 -3.72 -18.37 4.20
C LEU A 45 -3.16 -16.96 4.01
N VAL A 46 -1.83 -16.84 3.90
CA VAL A 46 -1.18 -15.58 3.56
C VAL A 46 -1.48 -15.24 2.10
N PRO A 47 -2.06 -14.07 1.79
CA PRO A 47 -2.28 -13.66 0.41
C PRO A 47 -0.96 -13.58 -0.36
N GLN A 48 -0.93 -14.06 -1.60
CA GLN A 48 0.27 -14.03 -2.46
C GLN A 48 0.89 -12.63 -2.57
N VAL A 49 0.04 -11.60 -2.62
CA VAL A 49 0.47 -10.19 -2.65
C VAL A 49 1.30 -9.81 -1.42
N GLU A 50 0.96 -10.32 -0.23
CA GLU A 50 1.76 -10.08 0.97
C GLU A 50 3.06 -10.89 0.95
N ALA A 51 3.03 -12.12 0.46
CA ALA A 51 4.22 -12.95 0.31
C ALA A 51 5.25 -12.32 -0.67
N GLU A 52 4.78 -11.70 -1.75
CA GLU A 52 5.62 -10.93 -2.68
C GLU A 52 6.19 -9.66 -2.03
N LEU A 53 5.39 -8.95 -1.23
CA LEU A 53 5.82 -7.74 -0.50
C LEU A 53 6.85 -8.04 0.60
N GLU A 54 6.73 -9.19 1.27
CA GLU A 54 7.67 -9.64 2.30
C GLU A 54 8.91 -10.34 1.72
N SER A 55 8.91 -10.62 0.42
CA SER A 55 10.05 -11.25 -0.24
C SER A 55 11.27 -10.32 -0.26
N PRO A 56 12.50 -10.88 -0.25
CA PRO A 56 13.71 -10.08 -0.35
C PRO A 56 13.70 -9.25 -1.64
N GLN A 57 13.73 -7.93 -1.50
CA GLN A 57 13.85 -7.02 -2.64
C GLN A 57 15.27 -7.06 -3.20
N SER A 58 15.42 -6.83 -4.51
CA SER A 58 16.74 -6.79 -5.14
C SER A 58 17.61 -5.67 -4.58
N GLU A 59 18.92 -5.88 -4.48
CA GLU A 59 19.86 -4.89 -3.95
C GLU A 59 19.84 -3.55 -4.72
N ILE A 60 19.47 -3.58 -6.00
CA ILE A 60 19.34 -2.41 -6.87
C ILE A 60 18.17 -1.52 -6.43
N HIS A 61 17.11 -2.11 -5.86
CA HIS A 61 15.91 -1.38 -5.43
C HIS A 61 16.20 -0.41 -4.27
N LEU A 62 17.16 -0.75 -3.39
CA LEU A 62 17.62 0.12 -2.31
C LEU A 62 18.36 1.36 -2.81
N GLN A 63 18.89 1.33 -4.03
CA GLN A 63 19.65 2.43 -4.62
C GLN A 63 18.74 3.51 -5.24
N GLU A 64 17.54 3.13 -5.68
CA GLU A 64 16.57 4.03 -6.33
C GLU A 64 15.50 4.57 -5.36
N SER A 65 15.18 3.84 -4.28
CA SER A 65 14.08 4.15 -3.34
C SER A 65 14.52 4.87 -2.05
N ALA A 66 15.65 5.59 -2.08
CA ALA A 66 16.27 6.19 -0.89
C ALA A 66 15.37 7.15 -0.07
N ASP A 67 14.29 7.68 -0.67
CA ASP A 67 13.36 8.61 -0.01
C ASP A 67 12.08 7.95 0.54
N GLU A 68 11.85 6.64 0.30
CA GLU A 68 10.69 5.92 0.83
C GLU A 68 11.10 5.07 2.05
N LEU A 69 10.86 5.60 3.26
CA LEU A 69 10.97 4.86 4.52
C LEU A 69 9.87 3.79 4.59
N LEU A 70 10.10 2.66 3.95
CA LEU A 70 9.26 1.48 4.07
C LEU A 70 9.64 0.75 5.36
N PHE A 71 8.86 0.95 6.41
CA PHE A 71 8.95 0.14 7.62
C PHE A 71 8.39 -1.26 7.32
N TYR A 72 9.24 -2.14 6.80
CA TYR A 72 8.99 -3.56 6.85
C TYR A 72 9.29 -4.03 8.27
N GLY A 73 8.33 -4.74 8.90
CA GLY A 73 8.54 -5.38 10.18
C GLY A 73 9.77 -6.26 10.07
N ILE A 74 10.87 -5.83 10.68
CA ILE A 74 12.14 -6.55 10.69
C ILE A 74 11.85 -7.89 11.37
N ASN A 75 11.75 -8.96 10.57
CA ASN A 75 11.80 -10.30 11.10
C ASN A 75 13.25 -10.48 11.59
N SER A 76 13.47 -10.20 12.87
CA SER A 76 14.78 -10.18 13.53
C SER A 76 15.34 -11.59 13.75
N LYS A 77 15.22 -12.47 12.75
CA LYS A 77 15.97 -13.72 12.71
C LYS A 77 17.26 -13.49 11.93
N ALA A 78 18.11 -12.66 12.54
CA ALA A 78 19.54 -12.74 12.32
C ALA A 78 20.03 -13.94 13.13
N GLU A 79 20.31 -15.05 12.45
CA GLU A 79 21.33 -16.00 12.89
C GLU A 79 22.72 -15.41 12.57
#